data_AF-A0A9E1W5Z4-F1
#
_entry.id   AF-A0A9E1W5Z4-F1
#
_cell.length_a   1.000
_cell.length_b   1.000
_cell.length_c   1.000
_cell.angle_alpha   90.00
_cell.angle_beta   90.00
_cell.angle_gamma   90.00
#
_symmetry.space_group_name_H-M   'P 1'
#
loop_
_entity.id
_entity.type
_entity.pdbx_description
1 polymer ?
#
loop_
_entity_poly.entity_id
_entity_poly.type
_entity_poly.pdbx_seq_one_letter_code
_entity_poly.pdbx_strand_id
1 'polypeptide(L)'
;QRWPKPSTTKVIFGDPIWPAEGDNTRRLNTRIESAVASLGDELATDWWQARKRFHQQGSPSMSGPKASSWRRAWALGDRSRRSRKKPVWPR
;
A
#
# COMPACT_ATOMS: atom_id res chain seq x y z
N GLN A 1 9.09 18.58 -24.88
CA GLN A 1 7.83 18.23 -24.19
C GLN A 1 7.93 16.80 -23.66
N ARG A 2 7.69 16.54 -22.37
CA ARG A 2 7.76 15.18 -21.80
C ARG A 2 6.39 14.52 -21.91
N TRP A 3 6.31 13.42 -22.65
CA TRP A 3 5.09 12.63 -22.76
C TRP A 3 5.08 11.55 -21.67
N PRO A 4 3.89 11.18 -21.15
CA PRO A 4 3.76 10.05 -20.23
C PRO A 4 4.27 8.77 -20.90
N LYS A 5 4.91 7.90 -20.10
CA LYS A 5 5.43 6.61 -20.56
C LYS A 5 4.47 5.50 -20.14
N PRO A 6 4.23 4.48 -20.99
CA PRO A 6 3.51 3.28 -20.58
C PRO A 6 4.18 2.64 -19.36
N SER A 7 3.37 2.12 -18.44
CA SER A 7 3.83 1.40 -17.26
C SER A 7 2.81 0.35 -16.84
N THR A 8 3.29 -0.75 -16.25
CA THR A 8 2.42 -1.79 -15.72
C THR A 8 1.77 -1.36 -14.41
N THR A 9 0.44 -1.49 -14.34
CA THR A 9 -0.36 -1.24 -13.14
C THR A 9 -1.05 -2.53 -12.73
N LYS A 10 -1.07 -2.83 -11.43
CA LYS A 10 -1.88 -3.92 -10.86
C LYS A 10 -3.11 -3.32 -10.18
N VAL A 11 -4.28 -3.92 -10.43
CA VAL A 11 -5.54 -3.57 -9.78
C VAL A 11 -6.00 -4.80 -8.99
N ILE A 12 -6.34 -4.59 -7.72
CA ILE A 12 -6.81 -5.65 -6.82
C ILE A 12 -8.12 -5.18 -6.20
N PHE A 13 -9.10 -6.08 -6.12
CA PHE A 13 -10.39 -5.85 -5.50
C PHE A 13 -10.49 -6.69 -4.23
N GLY A 14 -10.97 -6.09 -3.15
CA GLY A 14 -11.23 -6.78 -1.88
C GLY A 14 -12.69 -7.17 -1.72
N ASP A 15 -13.00 -7.70 -0.53
CA ASP A 15 -14.37 -8.04 -0.15
C ASP A 15 -15.26 -6.80 -0.10
N PRO A 16 -16.56 -6.91 -0.45
CA PRO A 16 -17.49 -5.80 -0.35
C PRO A 16 -17.69 -5.38 1.10
N ILE A 17 -17.71 -4.08 1.36
CA ILE A 17 -17.92 -3.50 2.69
C ILE A 17 -19.26 -2.78 2.70
N TRP A 18 -20.13 -3.19 3.62
CA TRP A 18 -21.42 -2.57 3.86
C TRP A 18 -21.39 -1.76 5.17
N PRO A 19 -22.03 -0.58 5.20
CA PRO A 19 -22.30 0.13 6.46
C PRO A 19 -23.10 -0.76 7.41
N ALA A 20 -22.72 -0.78 8.69
CA ALA A 20 -23.50 -1.45 9.71
C ALA A 20 -24.59 -0.50 10.28
N GLU A 21 -25.61 -1.05 10.93
CA GLU A 21 -26.60 -0.26 11.66
C GLU A 21 -25.90 0.60 12.73
N GLY A 22 -26.19 1.91 12.74
CA GLY A 22 -25.52 2.87 13.62
C GLY A 22 -24.06 3.21 13.26
N ASP A 23 -23.55 2.83 12.09
CA ASP A 23 -22.25 3.31 11.62
C ASP A 23 -22.29 4.82 11.35
N ASN A 24 -21.22 5.50 11.76
CA ASN A 24 -20.92 6.84 11.28
C ASN A 24 -19.84 6.77 10.20
N THR A 25 -19.70 7.84 9.41
CA THR A 25 -18.74 7.92 8.30
C THR A 25 -17.30 7.58 8.74
N ARG A 26 -16.90 7.97 9.96
CA ARG A 26 -15.55 7.70 10.47
C ARG A 26 -15.31 6.19 10.67
N ARG A 27 -16.26 5.48 11.29
CA ARG A 27 -16.16 4.03 11.52
C ARG A 27 -16.13 3.25 10.20
N LEU A 28 -16.97 3.63 9.24
CA LEU A 28 -16.95 3.04 7.90
C LEU A 28 -15.60 3.28 7.22
N ASN A 29 -15.10 4.52 7.24
CA ASN A 29 -13.79 4.84 6.64
C ASN A 29 -12.65 4.05 7.29
N THR A 30 -12.66 3.85 8.61
CA THR A 30 -11.66 3.03 9.30
C THR A 30 -11.66 1.57 8.79
N ARG A 31 -12.84 0.99 8.53
CA ARG A 31 -12.95 -0.37 7.95
C ARG A 31 -12.47 -0.41 6.49
N ILE A 32 -12.77 0.61 5.70
CA ILE A 32 -12.29 0.72 4.33
C ILE A 32 -10.76 0.86 4.32
N GLU A 33 -10.20 1.74 5.15
CA GLU A 33 -8.75 1.93 5.29
C GLU A 33 -8.04 0.63 5.70
N SER A 34 -8.61 -0.12 6.65
CA SER A 34 -8.03 -1.39 7.09
C SER A 34 -8.02 -2.45 5.98
N ALA A 35 -9.10 -2.52 5.19
CA ALA A 35 -9.19 -3.43 4.04
C ALA A 35 -8.20 -3.05 2.93
N VAL A 36 -8.13 -1.76 2.57
CA VAL A 36 -7.18 -1.27 1.56
C VAL A 36 -5.73 -1.47 2.01
N ALA A 37 -5.44 -1.30 3.30
CA ALA A 37 -4.12 -1.56 3.84
C ALA A 37 -3.70 -3.03 3.68
N SER A 38 -4.62 -3.97 3.93
CA SER A 38 -4.38 -5.40 3.73
C SER A 38 -4.10 -5.71 2.26
N LEU A 39 -4.88 -5.14 1.33
CA LEU A 39 -4.62 -5.27 -0.13
C LEU A 39 -3.27 -4.67 -0.53
N GLY A 40 -2.84 -3.60 0.15
CA GLY A 40 -1.51 -3.02 -0.02
C GLY A 40 -0.38 -3.97 0.39
N ASP A 41 -0.56 -4.73 1.47
CA ASP A 41 0.41 -5.74 1.93
C ASP A 41 0.47 -6.94 0.97
N GLU A 42 -0.69 -7.37 0.45
CA GLU A 42 -0.77 -8.40 -0.59
C GLU A 42 -0.02 -8.00 -1.86
N LEU A 43 -0.17 -6.74 -2.30
CA LEU A 43 0.52 -6.21 -3.47
C LEU A 43 2.05 -6.15 -3.28
N ALA A 44 2.49 -5.88 -2.05
CA ALA A 44 3.90 -5.78 -1.70
C ALA A 44 4.56 -7.15 -1.50
N THR A 45 3.81 -8.14 -1.02
CA THR A 45 4.29 -9.48 -0.64
C THR A 45 3.51 -10.58 -1.39
N ASP A 46 2.67 -11.33 -0.67
CA ASP A 46 1.76 -12.36 -1.18
C ASP A 46 0.52 -12.47 -0.28
N TRP A 47 -0.54 -13.10 -0.81
CA TRP A 47 -1.82 -13.23 -0.12
C TRP A 47 -1.73 -13.96 1.22
N TRP A 48 -0.97 -15.05 1.30
CA TRP A 48 -0.90 -15.87 2.52
C TRP A 48 -0.15 -15.13 3.63
N GLN A 49 0.99 -14.52 3.30
CA GLN A 49 1.75 -13.71 4.26
C GLN A 49 0.94 -12.52 4.75
N ALA A 50 0.24 -11.82 3.86
CA ALA A 50 -0.61 -10.69 4.23
C ALA A 50 -1.77 -11.12 5.15
N ARG A 51 -2.48 -12.21 4.80
CA ARG A 51 -3.57 -12.76 5.61
C ARG A 51 -3.09 -13.19 6.99
N LYS A 52 -1.94 -13.89 7.05
CA LYS A 52 -1.32 -14.32 8.31
C LYS A 52 -0.92 -13.12 9.18
N ARG A 53 -0.29 -12.09 8.62
CA ARG A 53 0.07 -10.87 9.36
C ARG A 53 -1.17 -10.13 9.85
N PHE A 54 -2.20 -9.98 9.02
CA PHE A 54 -3.45 -9.31 9.40
C PHE A 54 -4.08 -9.97 10.64
N HIS A 55 -4.14 -11.30 10.69
CA HIS A 55 -4.69 -12.00 11.87
C HIS A 55 -3.77 -11.95 13.10
N GLN A 56 -2.44 -11.83 12.92
CA GLN A 56 -1.48 -11.77 14.04
C GLN A 56 -1.29 -10.36 14.61
N GLN A 57 -1.30 -9.35 13.76
CA GLN A 57 -0.83 -7.98 14.07
C GLN A 57 -1.85 -6.90 13.70
N GLY A 58 -2.95 -7.25 13.03
CA GLY A 58 -3.91 -6.32 12.47
C GLY A 58 -3.48 -5.75 11.11
N SER A 59 -4.30 -4.85 10.54
CA SER A 59 -3.95 -4.16 9.30
C SER A 59 -2.71 -3.26 9.49
N PRO A 60 -1.74 -3.30 8.56
CA PRO A 60 -0.64 -2.36 8.58
C PRO A 60 -1.15 -0.92 8.39
N SER A 61 -0.46 0.07 8.93
CA SER A 61 -0.84 1.47 8.70
C SER A 61 -0.43 1.93 7.30
N MET A 62 -1.39 2.43 6.50
CA MET A 62 -1.10 3.03 5.19
C MET A 62 -0.26 4.32 5.26
N SER A 63 -0.22 4.99 6.41
CA SER A 63 0.55 6.24 6.59
C SER A 63 2.04 6.00 6.89
N GLY A 64 2.47 4.74 6.95
CA GLY A 64 3.79 4.37 7.43
C GLY A 64 3.90 4.49 8.97
N PRO A 65 5.08 4.24 9.53
CA PRO A 65 5.28 4.29 10.97
C PRO A 65 4.98 5.68 11.55
N LYS A 66 4.46 5.75 12.78
CA LYS A 66 4.31 7.01 13.53
C LYS A 66 5.69 7.55 13.94
N ALA A 67 6.42 8.07 12.96
CA ALA A 67 7.78 8.56 13.07
C ALA A 67 7.97 9.88 12.31
N SER A 68 9.17 10.45 12.41
CA SER A 68 9.59 11.63 11.66
C SER A 68 9.29 11.49 10.16
N SER A 69 9.01 12.62 9.49
CA SER A 69 8.62 12.67 8.07
C SER A 69 9.57 11.90 7.15
N TRP A 70 10.87 11.95 7.41
CA TRP A 70 11.88 11.22 6.63
C TRP A 70 11.79 9.69 6.80
N ARG A 71 11.49 9.19 8.02
CA ARG A 71 11.30 7.75 8.25
C ARG A 71 10.03 7.23 7.59
N ARG A 72 8.95 8.04 7.58
CA ARG A 72 7.72 7.71 6.84
C ARG A 72 7.95 7.64 5.34
N ALA A 73 8.68 8.61 4.77
CA ALA A 73 9.03 8.62 3.36
C ALA A 73 9.85 7.38 2.95
N TRP A 74 10.77 6.94 3.80
CA TRP A 74 11.56 5.73 3.54
C TRP A 74 10.76 4.44 3.72
N ALA A 75 9.92 4.35 4.76
CA ALA A 75 9.14 3.15 5.04
C ALA A 75 8.02 2.89 4.02
N LEU A 76 7.45 3.95 3.43
CA LEU A 76 6.47 3.81 2.34
C LEU A 76 7.12 3.39 1.00
N GLY A 77 8.46 3.44 0.93
CA GLY A 77 9.24 3.10 -0.24
C GLY A 77 9.03 4.02 -1.43
N ASP A 78 9.97 3.99 -2.38
CA ASP A 78 9.70 4.46 -3.72
C ASP A 78 8.83 3.40 -4.42
N ARG A 79 7.54 3.69 -4.67
CA ARG A 79 6.62 2.76 -5.37
C ARG A 79 7.06 2.48 -6.82
N SER A 80 8.12 3.13 -7.29
CA SER A 80 8.71 2.87 -8.58
C SER A 80 9.74 1.72 -8.51
N ARG A 81 9.33 0.54 -9.00
CA ARG A 81 10.26 -0.48 -9.54
C ARG A 81 10.94 0.03 -10.83
N ARG A 82 11.27 1.32 -10.97
CA ARG A 82 12.10 1.77 -12.09
C ARG A 82 13.47 1.17 -11.88
N SER A 83 13.72 0.12 -12.67
CA SER A 83 15.01 -0.23 -13.25
C SER A 83 16.12 0.67 -12.73
N ARG A 84 16.91 0.17 -11.77
CA ARG A 84 18.22 0.71 -11.47
C ARG A 84 18.99 0.69 -12.79
N LYS A 85 18.93 1.77 -13.56
CA LYS A 85 19.86 1.96 -14.67
C LYS A 85 21.25 1.92 -14.04
N LYS A 86 22.03 0.91 -14.41
CA LYS A 86 23.43 0.81 -13.97
C LYS A 86 24.14 2.11 -14.37
N PRO A 87 24.94 2.72 -13.48
CA PRO A 87 25.76 3.86 -13.87
C PRO A 87 26.70 3.39 -14.98
N VAL A 88 26.57 3.99 -16.17
CA VAL A 88 27.56 3.85 -17.23
C VAL A 88 28.65 4.84 -16.90
N TRP A 89 29.79 4.33 -16.45
CA TRP A 89 30.99 5.15 -16.26
C TRP A 89 31.45 5.75 -17.60
N PRO A 90 32.03 6.96 -17.59
CA PRO A 90 32.54 7.59 -18.80
C PRO A 90 33.69 6.75 -19.41
N ARG A 91 33.75 6.72 -20.74
CA ARG A 91 34.91 6.28 -21.52
C ARG A 91 35.69 7.50 -21.97
#